data_AF-A0A2N1PWA0-F1
#
_entry.id   AF-A0A2N1PWA0-F1
#
_cell.length_a   1.000
_cell.length_b   1.000
_cell.length_c   1.000
_cell.angle_alpha   90.00
_cell.angle_beta   90.00
_cell.angle_gamma   90.00
#
_symmetry.space_group_name_H-M   'P 1'
#
loop_
_entity.id
_entity.type
_entity.pdbx_description
1 polymer ?
#
loop_
_entity_poly.entity_id
_entity_poly.type
_entity_poly.pdbx_seq_one_letter_code
_entity_poly.pdbx_strand_id
1 'polypeptide(L)'
;MLNRKLTDTIDIVELVDKDLLFNNDHSYLAYFHMRKEQISYVRHMYQQALKIKMKHLFALEVSDFVRALSYDIGVYNRAIPQLKKLDLLQQSYKEKDLPLTREEFETRAMLFQILNEIESFLMVKVDFHHAYPDFKQEHLS
;
A
#
# COMPACT_ATOMS: atom_id res chain seq x y z
N MET A 1 2.97 -10.10 12.45
CA MET A 1 1.91 -11.11 12.63
C MET A 1 0.85 -11.07 11.53
N LEU A 2 0.33 -9.89 11.14
CA LEU A 2 -0.71 -9.77 10.09
C LEU A 2 -0.25 -10.31 8.72
N ASN A 3 0.96 -9.93 8.26
CA ASN A 3 1.51 -10.40 6.99
C ASN A 3 1.73 -11.91 6.91
N ARG A 4 2.05 -12.56 8.04
CA ARG A 4 2.30 -14.02 8.05
C ARG A 4 0.99 -14.77 7.89
N LYS A 5 -0.04 -14.43 8.69
CA LYS A 5 -1.39 -14.98 8.52
C LYS A 5 -1.95 -14.76 7.13
N LEU A 6 -1.77 -13.57 6.54
CA LEU A 6 -2.29 -13.28 5.21
C LEU A 6 -1.54 -14.04 4.11
N THR A 7 -0.22 -14.18 4.21
CA THR A 7 0.59 -14.99 3.28
C THR A 7 0.23 -16.47 3.41
N ASP A 8 0.17 -16.99 4.64
CA ASP A 8 -0.23 -18.38 4.90
C ASP A 8 -1.66 -18.65 4.39
N THR A 9 -2.58 -17.69 4.49
CA THR A 9 -3.94 -17.80 3.94
C THR A 9 -3.93 -17.75 2.41
N ILE A 10 -3.11 -16.90 1.79
CA ILE A 10 -2.96 -16.84 0.33
C ILE A 10 -2.38 -18.15 -0.20
N ASP A 11 -1.34 -18.68 0.44
CA ASP A 11 -0.71 -19.94 0.07
C ASP A 11 -1.68 -21.12 0.24
N ILE A 12 -2.50 -21.13 1.31
CA ILE A 12 -3.59 -22.10 1.50
C ILE A 12 -4.64 -21.96 0.42
N VAL A 13 -5.02 -20.74 0.02
CA VAL A 13 -6.01 -20.50 -1.03
C VAL A 13 -5.49 -20.92 -2.41
N GLU A 14 -4.23 -20.65 -2.71
CA GLU A 14 -3.55 -21.15 -3.92
C GLU A 14 -3.42 -22.69 -3.92
N LEU A 15 -3.38 -23.34 -2.75
CA LEU A 15 -3.37 -24.81 -2.61
C LEU A 15 -4.77 -25.44 -2.64
N VAL A 16 -5.79 -24.73 -2.16
CA VAL A 16 -7.21 -25.15 -2.10
C VAL A 16 -7.98 -24.72 -3.37
N ASP A 17 -7.27 -24.13 -4.34
CA ASP A 17 -7.71 -23.62 -5.65
C ASP A 17 -8.82 -24.45 -6.32
N LYS A 18 -8.82 -25.77 -6.15
CA LYS A 18 -9.94 -26.63 -6.58
C LYS A 18 -11.31 -26.16 -6.08
N ASP A 19 -11.53 -25.99 -4.78
CA ASP A 19 -12.86 -25.73 -4.22
C ASP A 19 -13.37 -24.29 -4.44
N LEU A 20 -12.45 -23.32 -4.57
CA LEU A 20 -12.78 -21.93 -4.93
C LEU A 20 -13.07 -21.76 -6.43
N LEU A 21 -12.36 -22.50 -7.29
CA LEU A 21 -12.68 -22.59 -8.72
C LEU A 21 -14.04 -23.26 -8.97
N PHE A 22 -14.47 -24.20 -8.12
CA PHE A 22 -15.76 -24.87 -8.25
C PHE A 22 -16.97 -24.00 -7.85
N ASN A 23 -16.76 -22.92 -7.08
CA ASN A 23 -17.84 -22.01 -6.64
C ASN A 23 -17.95 -20.70 -7.46
N ASN A 24 -17.16 -20.51 -8.53
CA ASN A 24 -17.22 -19.35 -9.44
C ASN A 24 -17.07 -17.95 -8.77
N ASP A 25 -16.57 -17.85 -7.54
CA ASP A 25 -16.44 -16.57 -6.86
C ASP A 25 -15.09 -15.90 -7.17
N HIS A 26 -14.98 -15.41 -8.41
CA HIS A 26 -13.80 -14.72 -8.94
C HIS A 26 -13.38 -13.49 -8.11
N SER A 27 -14.30 -12.94 -7.30
CA SER A 27 -14.06 -11.75 -6.49
C SER A 27 -13.08 -12.00 -5.33
N TYR A 28 -13.14 -13.17 -4.70
CA TYR A 28 -12.28 -13.53 -3.57
C TYR A 28 -10.84 -13.81 -4.03
N LEU A 29 -10.70 -14.49 -5.17
CA LEU A 29 -9.40 -14.68 -5.81
C LEU A 29 -8.77 -13.33 -6.19
N ALA A 30 -9.54 -12.44 -6.82
CA ALA A 30 -9.07 -11.10 -7.16
C ALA A 30 -8.69 -10.27 -5.92
N TYR A 31 -9.42 -10.40 -4.81
CA TYR A 31 -9.07 -9.75 -3.54
C TYR A 31 -7.72 -10.23 -3.02
N PHE A 32 -7.43 -11.53 -3.07
CA PHE A 32 -6.12 -12.04 -2.66
C PHE A 32 -4.99 -11.58 -3.57
N HIS A 33 -5.20 -11.57 -4.89
CA HIS A 33 -4.22 -11.02 -5.81
C HIS A 33 -3.91 -9.55 -5.49
N MET A 34 -4.94 -8.72 -5.29
CA MET A 34 -4.78 -7.34 -4.83
C MET A 34 -3.97 -7.27 -3.52
N ARG A 35 -4.24 -8.14 -2.53
CA ARG A 35 -3.47 -8.16 -1.27
C ARG A 35 -2.02 -8.60 -1.46
N LYS A 36 -1.76 -9.57 -2.34
CA LYS A 36 -0.42 -10.04 -2.69
C LYS A 36 0.40 -8.92 -3.32
N GLU A 37 -0.19 -8.16 -4.24
CA GLU A 37 0.43 -6.98 -4.85
C GLU A 37 0.70 -5.89 -3.81
N GLN A 38 -0.26 -5.60 -2.92
CA GLN A 38 -0.07 -4.67 -1.80
C GLN A 38 1.13 -5.04 -0.91
N ILE A 39 1.33 -6.32 -0.62
CA ILE A 39 2.50 -6.79 0.15
C ILE A 39 3.81 -6.50 -0.60
N SER A 40 3.81 -6.60 -1.93
CA SER A 40 4.99 -6.29 -2.76
C SER A 40 5.44 -4.84 -2.58
N TYR A 41 4.50 -3.89 -2.68
CA TYR A 41 4.78 -2.47 -2.44
C TYR A 41 5.28 -2.20 -1.01
N VAL A 42 4.73 -2.89 -0.01
CA VAL A 42 5.25 -2.80 1.38
C VAL A 42 6.69 -3.28 1.49
N ARG A 43 7.05 -4.36 0.79
CA ARG A 43 8.44 -4.84 0.74
C ARG A 43 9.35 -3.81 0.09
N HIS A 44 8.94 -3.19 -1.01
CA HIS A 44 9.72 -2.14 -1.67
C HIS A 44 9.93 -0.92 -0.77
N MET A 45 8.87 -0.43 -0.13
CA MET A 45 8.96 0.66 0.87
C MET A 45 9.99 0.35 1.94
N TYR A 46 9.95 -0.87 2.49
CA TYR A 46 10.90 -1.31 3.51
C TYR A 46 12.34 -1.31 3.00
N GLN A 47 12.61 -1.82 1.79
CA GLN A 47 13.95 -1.82 1.21
C GLN A 47 14.50 -0.41 0.98
N GLN A 48 13.64 0.55 0.63
CA GLN A 48 14.05 1.96 0.49
C GLN A 48 14.29 2.61 1.86
N ALA A 49 13.45 2.32 2.85
CA ALA A 49 13.62 2.83 4.20
C ALA A 49 14.95 2.41 4.84
N LEU A 50 15.41 1.17 4.59
CA LEU A 50 16.72 0.67 5.08
C LEU A 50 17.92 1.47 4.55
N LYS A 51 17.77 2.17 3.43
CA LYS A 51 18.85 2.94 2.79
C LYS A 51 18.92 4.38 3.31
N ILE A 52 17.92 4.84 4.07
CA ILE A 52 17.90 6.19 4.65
C ILE A 52 18.93 6.26 5.77
N LYS A 53 19.97 7.08 5.58
CA LYS A 53 21.09 7.24 6.53
C LYS A 53 20.97 8.50 7.40
N MET A 54 20.25 9.50 6.91
CA MET A 54 20.10 10.80 7.56
C MET A 54 18.73 10.92 8.22
N LYS A 55 18.67 11.54 9.40
CA LYS A 55 17.41 12.04 9.97
C LYS A 55 16.93 13.24 9.16
N HIS A 56 15.70 13.20 8.68
CA HIS A 56 15.10 14.28 7.90
C HIS A 56 13.64 14.48 8.34
N LEU A 57 13.14 15.72 8.31
CA LEU A 57 11.76 16.03 8.70
C LEU A 57 10.75 15.22 7.88
N PHE A 58 10.93 15.17 6.56
CA PHE A 58 10.09 14.36 5.68
C PHE A 58 10.05 12.88 6.08
N ALA A 59 11.12 12.32 6.66
CA ALA A 59 11.11 10.93 7.11
C ALA A 59 10.14 10.72 8.29
N LEU A 60 10.00 11.72 9.17
CA LEU A 60 9.01 11.71 10.24
C LEU A 60 7.59 11.84 9.67
N GLU A 61 7.37 12.78 8.76
CA GLU A 61 6.06 13.00 8.12
C GLU A 61 5.60 11.77 7.31
N VAL A 62 6.50 11.14 6.55
CA VAL A 62 6.22 9.88 5.84
C VAL A 62 5.94 8.75 6.83
N SER A 63 6.70 8.64 7.92
CA SER A 63 6.48 7.62 8.95
C SER A 63 5.11 7.76 9.62
N ASP A 64 4.70 8.99 9.94
CA ASP A 64 3.39 9.27 10.51
C ASP A 64 2.26 8.99 9.52
N PHE A 65 2.46 9.30 8.22
CA PHE A 65 1.54 8.91 7.17
C PHE A 65 1.38 7.38 7.10
N VAL A 66 2.48 6.63 7.05
CA VAL A 66 2.46 5.15 7.00
C VAL A 66 1.78 4.57 8.23
N ARG A 67 2.04 5.14 9.42
CA ARG A 67 1.36 4.73 10.66
C ARG A 67 -0.14 4.96 10.56
N ALA A 68 -0.58 6.15 10.13
CA ALA A 68 -2.00 6.46 9.97
C ALA A 68 -2.66 5.53 8.94
N LEU A 69 -1.99 5.30 7.80
CA LEU A 69 -2.46 4.40 6.76
C LEU A 69 -2.66 2.98 7.28
N SER A 70 -1.80 2.49 8.18
CA SER A 70 -1.88 1.13 8.72
C SER A 70 -3.21 0.80 9.40
N TYR A 71 -3.90 1.79 9.96
CA TYR A 71 -5.22 1.64 10.58
C TYR A 71 -6.37 1.56 9.55
N ASP A 72 -6.11 1.88 8.28
CA ASP A 72 -7.09 1.92 7.19
C ASP A 72 -6.92 0.77 6.15
N ILE A 73 -6.05 -0.21 6.43
CA ILE A 73 -5.76 -1.37 5.56
C ILE A 73 -6.87 -2.46 5.69
N GLY A 74 -8.14 -2.06 5.72
CA GLY A 74 -9.30 -2.95 5.80
C GLY A 74 -9.84 -3.41 4.44
N VAL A 75 -10.93 -4.18 4.45
CA VAL A 75 -11.71 -4.56 3.25
C VAL A 75 -12.41 -3.36 2.61
N TYR A 76 -12.73 -2.33 3.41
CA TYR A 76 -13.40 -1.14 2.90
C TYR A 76 -12.50 -0.29 2.01
N ASN A 77 -13.03 0.18 0.88
CA ASN A 77 -12.38 1.22 0.09
C ASN A 77 -12.28 2.54 0.88
N ARG A 78 -11.10 2.78 1.46
CA ARG A 78 -10.69 4.05 2.05
C ARG A 78 -9.49 4.64 1.30
N ALA A 79 -9.23 4.14 0.09
CA ALA A 79 -8.03 4.52 -0.66
C ALA A 79 -8.12 5.95 -1.20
N ILE A 80 -9.30 6.39 -1.67
CA ILE A 80 -9.47 7.74 -2.25
C ILE A 80 -9.10 8.87 -1.25
N PRO A 81 -9.60 8.89 0.00
CA PRO A 81 -9.18 9.90 0.97
C PRO A 81 -7.68 9.86 1.28
N GLN A 82 -7.07 8.67 1.25
CA GLN A 82 -5.64 8.51 1.52
C GLN A 82 -4.78 8.98 0.34
N LEU A 83 -5.21 8.73 -0.90
CA LEU A 83 -4.57 9.27 -2.11
C LEU A 83 -4.58 10.80 -2.10
N LYS A 84 -5.70 11.43 -1.70
CA LYS A 84 -5.76 12.90 -1.58
C LYS A 84 -4.77 13.42 -0.54
N LYS A 85 -4.65 12.77 0.62
CA LYS A 85 -3.66 13.16 1.65
C LYS A 85 -2.22 12.96 1.14
N LEU A 86 -1.98 11.89 0.40
CA LEU A 86 -0.68 11.59 -0.19
C LEU A 86 -0.26 12.65 -1.22
N ASP A 87 -1.17 13.04 -2.11
CA ASP A 87 -0.95 14.10 -3.10
C ASP A 87 -0.63 15.43 -2.43
N LEU A 88 -1.38 15.83 -1.40
CA LEU A 88 -1.09 17.04 -0.62
C LEU A 88 0.30 16.98 0.03
N LEU A 89 0.70 15.83 0.57
CA LEU A 89 2.03 15.65 1.15
C LEU A 89 3.12 15.81 0.09
N GLN A 90 2.98 15.14 -1.06
CA GLN A 90 3.92 15.25 -2.19
C GLN A 90 4.02 16.69 -2.73
N GLN A 91 2.89 17.40 -2.86
CA GLN A 91 2.86 18.80 -3.27
C GLN A 91 3.62 19.69 -2.28
N SER A 92 3.38 19.51 -0.97
CA SER A 92 4.08 20.28 0.06
C SER A 92 5.60 20.09 0.02
N TYR A 93 6.09 18.93 -0.43
CA TYR A 93 7.52 18.67 -0.61
C TYR A 93 8.09 19.34 -1.85
N LYS A 94 7.30 19.48 -2.92
CA LYS A 94 7.69 20.20 -4.15
C LYS A 94 7.85 21.70 -3.91
N GLU A 95 7.19 22.23 -2.90
CA GLU A 95 7.30 23.64 -2.49
C GLU A 95 8.51 23.92 -1.58
N LYS A 96 9.24 22.90 -1.13
CA LYS A 96 10.42 23.08 -0.26
C LYS A 96 11.65 23.43 -1.08
N ASP A 97 12.57 24.15 -0.44
CA ASP A 97 13.87 24.48 -1.01
C ASP A 97 14.59 23.24 -1.55
N LEU A 98 15.34 23.42 -2.63
CA LEU A 98 16.17 22.37 -3.21
C LEU A 98 17.15 21.81 -2.17
N PRO A 99 17.47 20.51 -2.21
CA PRO A 99 18.44 19.93 -1.30
C PRO A 99 19.80 20.61 -1.45
N LEU A 100 20.37 21.03 -0.32
CA LEU A 100 21.65 21.73 -0.27
C LEU A 100 22.84 20.78 -0.34
N THR A 101 22.61 19.51 0.01
CA THR A 101 23.64 18.47 0.00
C THR A 101 23.20 17.26 -0.79
N ARG A 102 24.19 16.48 -1.28
CA ARG A 102 23.92 15.18 -1.92
C ARG A 102 23.19 14.22 -0.98
N GLU A 103 23.57 14.19 0.29
CA GLU A 103 22.95 13.29 1.27
C GLU A 103 21.48 13.63 1.51
N GLU A 104 21.15 14.92 1.55
CA GLU A 104 19.77 15.40 1.61
C GLU A 104 19.00 15.06 0.34
N PHE A 105 19.60 15.25 -0.84
CA PHE A 105 19.01 14.86 -2.12
C PHE A 105 18.68 13.36 -2.15
N GLU A 106 19.65 12.50 -1.80
CA GLU A 106 19.46 11.05 -1.77
C GLU A 106 18.36 10.66 -0.77
N THR A 107 18.35 11.28 0.41
CA THR A 107 17.31 11.06 1.43
C THR A 107 15.92 11.44 0.92
N ARG A 108 15.77 12.63 0.33
CA ARG A 108 14.49 13.09 -0.23
C ARG A 108 14.04 12.21 -1.41
N ALA A 109 14.97 11.79 -2.28
CA ALA A 109 14.66 10.89 -3.39
C ALA A 109 14.14 9.52 -2.92
N MET A 110 14.76 8.94 -1.88
CA MET A 110 14.29 7.69 -1.28
C MET A 110 12.90 7.84 -0.65
N LEU A 111 12.65 8.95 0.03
CA LEU A 111 11.33 9.24 0.60
C LEU A 111 10.26 9.42 -0.47
N PHE A 112 10.57 10.11 -1.57
CA PHE A 112 9.67 10.20 -2.72
C PHE A 112 9.37 8.83 -3.32
N GLN A 113 10.37 7.94 -3.44
CA GLN A 113 10.10 6.58 -3.90
C GLN A 113 9.15 5.84 -2.96
N ILE A 114 9.32 5.98 -1.64
CA ILE A 114 8.38 5.40 -0.66
C ILE A 114 6.96 5.94 -0.87
N LEU A 115 6.80 7.25 -1.12
CA LEU A 115 5.48 7.83 -1.41
C LEU A 115 4.86 7.25 -2.69
N ASN A 116 5.65 6.99 -3.74
CA ASN A 116 5.17 6.35 -4.97
C ASN A 116 4.75 4.89 -4.76
N GLU A 117 5.45 4.13 -3.90
CA GLU A 117 5.04 2.78 -3.53
C GLU A 117 3.71 2.81 -2.75
N ILE A 118 3.48 3.82 -1.89
CA ILE A 118 2.21 4.02 -1.17
C ILE A 118 1.09 4.33 -2.16
N GLU A 119 1.34 5.19 -3.15
CA GLU A 119 0.36 5.49 -4.20
C GLU A 119 -0.04 4.21 -4.94
N SER A 120 0.94 3.42 -5.38
CA SER A 120 0.70 2.15 -6.08
C SER A 120 -0.08 1.16 -5.20
N PHE A 121 0.28 1.06 -3.92
CA PHE A 121 -0.45 0.25 -2.93
C PHE A 121 -1.93 0.65 -2.80
N LEU A 122 -2.22 1.96 -2.84
CA LEU A 122 -3.58 2.49 -2.76
C LEU A 122 -4.35 2.32 -4.07
N MET A 123 -3.69 2.52 -5.21
CA MET A 123 -4.29 2.41 -6.54
C MET A 123 -4.74 0.98 -6.84
N VAL A 124 -3.94 -0.04 -6.53
CA VAL A 124 -4.35 -1.44 -6.69
C VAL A 124 -5.65 -1.76 -5.92
N LYS A 125 -5.87 -1.11 -4.77
CA LYS A 125 -7.13 -1.23 -4.02
C LYS A 125 -8.29 -0.46 -4.65
N VAL A 126 -8.03 0.69 -5.26
CA VAL A 126 -9.04 1.43 -6.05
C VAL A 126 -9.48 0.58 -7.23
N ASP A 127 -8.53 0.02 -7.97
CA ASP A 127 -8.79 -0.80 -9.17
C ASP A 127 -9.59 -2.06 -8.82
N PHE A 128 -9.24 -2.74 -7.72
CA PHE A 128 -10.02 -3.87 -7.21
C PHE A 128 -11.49 -3.48 -6.92
N HIS A 129 -11.72 -2.38 -6.20
CA HIS A 129 -13.08 -1.96 -5.87
C HIS A 129 -13.85 -1.36 -7.06
N HIS A 130 -13.17 -0.92 -8.11
CA HIS A 130 -13.80 -0.56 -9.37
C HIS A 130 -14.30 -1.82 -10.10
N ALA A 131 -13.47 -2.86 -10.17
CA ALA A 131 -13.82 -4.12 -10.81
C ALA A 131 -14.88 -4.92 -10.02
N TYR A 132 -14.86 -4.82 -8.68
CA TYR A 132 -15.77 -5.53 -7.76
C TYR A 132 -16.47 -4.56 -6.80
N PRO A 133 -17.44 -3.75 -7.28
CA PRO A 133 -18.11 -2.74 -6.47
C PRO A 133 -18.94 -3.34 -5.32
N ASP A 134 -19.50 -4.53 -5.52
CA ASP A 134 -20.41 -5.20 -4.59
C ASP A 134 -19.75 -6.20 -3.64
N PHE A 135 -18.41 -6.33 -3.69
CA PHE A 135 -17.61 -7.24 -2.83
C PHE A 135 -17.92 -7.13 -1.32
N LYS A 136 -18.54 -6.03 -0.88
CA LYS A 136 -18.95 -5.82 0.52
C LYS A 136 -20.30 -6.43 0.87
N GLN A 137 -21.25 -6.46 -0.07
CA GLN A 137 -22.64 -6.89 0.18
C GLN A 137 -22.77 -8.41 0.21
N GLU A 138 -21.92 -9.11 -0.54
CA GLU A 138 -22.03 -10.57 -0.71
C GLU A 138 -21.35 -11.38 0.41
N HIS A 139 -20.48 -10.75 1.23
CA HIS A 139 -19.53 -11.51 2.07
C HIS A 139 -19.37 -11.00 3.51
N LEU A 140 -20.20 -10.04 3.95
CA LEU A 140 -20.23 -9.54 5.34
C LEU A 140 -21.62 -9.64 6.00
N SER A 141 -22.56 -10.33 5.36
CA SER A 141 -23.91 -10.65 5.88
C SER A 141 -23.96 -12.02 6.55
#